data_AF-A0A5C7QF44-F1
#
_entry.id   AF-A0A5C7QF44-F1
#
_cell.length_a   1.000
_cell.length_b   1.000
_cell.length_c   1.000
_cell.angle_alpha   90.00
_cell.angle_beta   90.00
_cell.angle_gamma   90.00
#
_symmetry.space_group_name_H-M   'P 1'
#
loop_
_entity.id
_entity.type
_entity.pdbx_description
1 polymer ?
#
loop_
_entity_poly.entity_id
_entity_poly.type
_entity_poly.pdbx_seq_one_letter_code
_entity_poly.pdbx_strand_id
1 'polypeptide(L)'
;MSAFGFDHSYARELPGASVAWKPAPVPAPRLLFLNDALARELGLDPVALRADDAAAIFAGNALPSDAQPIAQAYAGHQFGGFSPQLGDGRALMLGEVVVRDGLHALGIPTTRALAGVATGEPVFRDTGMEPGAVLTCVAS
;
A
#
# COMPACT_ATOMS: atom_id res chain seq x y z
N MET A 1 -16.81 1.82 7.79
CA MET A 1 -15.50 1.18 7.62
C MET A 1 -14.57 1.72 8.70
N SER A 2 -13.75 0.86 9.30
CA SER A 2 -12.85 1.23 10.39
C SER A 2 -11.77 2.21 9.93
N ALA A 3 -11.45 3.18 10.78
CA ALA A 3 -10.31 4.07 10.59
C ALA A 3 -9.00 3.33 10.91
N PHE A 4 -7.92 3.68 10.21
CA PHE A 4 -6.58 3.12 10.43
C PHE A 4 -5.69 4.03 11.28
N GLY A 5 -6.15 5.25 11.60
CA GLY A 5 -5.40 6.25 12.34
C GLY A 5 -4.41 7.01 11.46
N PHE A 6 -4.74 7.23 10.19
CA PHE A 6 -3.82 7.87 9.25
C PHE A 6 -3.61 9.37 9.53
N ASP A 7 -2.35 9.81 9.51
CA ASP A 7 -1.96 11.18 9.17
C ASP A 7 -1.61 11.27 7.67
N HIS A 8 -1.55 12.49 7.15
CA HIS A 8 -1.29 12.81 5.75
C HIS A 8 -0.30 13.97 5.62
N SER A 9 0.81 13.89 6.37
CA SER A 9 1.85 14.91 6.42
C SER A 9 2.50 15.11 5.06
N TYR A 10 2.77 14.03 4.31
CA TYR A 10 3.38 14.09 2.98
C TYR A 10 2.54 14.95 2.02
N ALA A 11 1.24 14.66 1.90
CA ALA A 11 0.34 15.38 1.02
C ALA A 11 0.17 16.85 1.45
N ARG A 12 0.15 17.10 2.76
CA ARG A 12 -0.09 18.42 3.35
C ARG A 12 1.14 19.33 3.27
N GLU A 13 2.33 18.78 3.48
CA GLU A 13 3.56 19.55 3.70
C GLU A 13 4.44 19.62 2.45
N LEU A 14 4.20 18.75 1.45
CA LEU A 14 4.94 18.73 0.18
C LEU A 14 4.00 19.02 -1.02
N PRO A 15 3.44 20.24 -1.13
CA PRO A 15 2.54 20.57 -2.22
C PRO A 15 3.26 20.44 -3.58
N GLY A 16 2.63 19.74 -4.52
CA GLY A 16 3.17 19.48 -5.86
C GLY A 16 4.06 18.25 -5.98
N ALA A 17 4.39 17.56 -4.88
CA ALA A 17 5.14 16.30 -4.89
C ALA A 17 4.26 15.06 -5.18
N SER A 18 2.94 15.23 -5.23
CA SER A 18 2.00 14.15 -5.48
C SER A 18 0.71 14.66 -6.11
N VAL A 19 -0.11 13.72 -6.58
CA VAL A 19 -1.48 13.95 -7.01
C VAL A 19 -2.44 13.08 -6.23
N ALA A 20 -3.59 13.62 -5.84
CA ALA A 20 -4.67 12.81 -5.30
C ALA A 20 -5.17 11.85 -6.37
N TRP A 21 -5.30 10.56 -6.03
CA TRP A 21 -5.72 9.53 -6.97
C TRP A 21 -6.60 8.48 -6.30
N LYS A 22 -7.19 7.58 -7.09
CA LYS A 22 -8.06 6.51 -6.59
C LYS A 22 -7.53 5.15 -7.04
N PRO A 23 -7.56 4.12 -6.18
CA PRO A 23 -7.26 2.76 -6.61
C PRO A 23 -8.24 2.31 -7.70
N ALA A 24 -7.76 1.52 -8.65
CA ALA A 24 -8.64 0.80 -9.57
C ALA A 24 -9.19 -0.45 -8.85
N PRO A 25 -10.52 -0.63 -8.78
CA PRO A 25 -11.10 -1.80 -8.13
C PRO A 25 -10.83 -3.07 -8.94
N VAL A 26 -10.72 -4.19 -8.24
CA VAL A 26 -10.46 -5.52 -8.84
C VAL A 26 -11.66 -6.45 -8.69
N PRO A 27 -11.86 -7.45 -9.58
CA PRO A 27 -13.10 -8.22 -9.65
C PRO A 27 -13.30 -9.23 -8.53
N ALA A 28 -12.23 -9.85 -8.01
CA ALA A 28 -12.34 -10.92 -7.02
C ALA A 28 -11.22 -10.84 -5.97
N PRO A 29 -11.22 -9.81 -5.11
CA PRO A 29 -10.19 -9.65 -4.09
C PRO A 29 -10.24 -10.82 -3.09
N ARG A 30 -9.10 -11.50 -2.93
CA ARG A 30 -8.95 -12.59 -1.95
C ARG A 30 -7.64 -12.47 -1.19
N LEU A 31 -7.75 -12.36 0.13
CA LEU A 31 -6.59 -12.29 1.02
C LEU A 31 -5.76 -13.57 0.89
N LEU A 32 -4.46 -13.41 0.56
CA LEU A 32 -3.50 -14.50 0.47
C LEU A 32 -2.74 -14.67 1.78
N PHE A 33 -2.35 -13.56 2.40
CA PHE A 33 -1.73 -13.54 3.72
C PHE A 33 -1.96 -12.21 4.43
N LEU A 34 -1.83 -12.23 5.76
CA LEU A 34 -1.78 -11.06 6.64
C LEU A 34 -0.62 -11.23 7.62
N ASN A 35 0.16 -10.17 7.83
CA ASN A 35 1.25 -10.12 8.78
C ASN A 35 0.76 -9.62 10.13
N ASP A 36 0.41 -10.56 11.02
CA ASP A 36 -0.17 -10.24 12.33
C ASP A 36 0.78 -9.50 13.26
N ALA A 37 2.09 -9.78 13.16
CA ALA A 37 3.09 -9.09 13.97
C ALA A 37 3.10 -7.61 13.58
N LEU A 38 3.20 -7.33 12.28
CA LEU A 38 3.18 -5.97 11.74
C LEU A 38 1.85 -5.26 12.03
N ALA A 39 0.71 -5.96 11.87
CA ALA A 39 -0.60 -5.38 12.20
C ALA A 39 -0.65 -4.90 13.66
N ARG A 40 -0.20 -5.72 14.62
CA ARG A 40 -0.15 -5.32 16.04
C ARG A 40 0.82 -4.19 16.30
N GLU A 41 1.99 -4.19 15.65
CA GLU A 41 2.97 -3.10 15.76
C GLU A 41 2.39 -1.77 15.26
N LEU A 42 1.53 -1.80 14.25
CA LEU A 42 0.80 -0.64 13.74
C LEU A 42 -0.42 -0.27 14.60
N GLY A 43 -0.67 -0.96 15.71
CA GLY A 43 -1.84 -0.76 16.55
C GLY A 43 -3.15 -1.26 15.94
N LEU A 44 -3.10 -2.09 14.89
CA LEU A 44 -4.26 -2.66 14.20
C LEU A 44 -4.60 -4.04 14.78
N ASP A 45 -5.90 -4.38 14.80
CA ASP A 45 -6.37 -5.70 15.22
C ASP A 45 -6.30 -6.72 14.07
N PRO A 46 -5.43 -7.77 14.15
CA PRO A 46 -5.33 -8.78 13.10
C PRO A 46 -6.59 -9.63 12.90
N VAL A 47 -7.47 -9.71 13.90
CA VAL A 47 -8.74 -10.45 13.77
C VAL A 47 -9.71 -9.66 12.91
N ALA A 48 -9.86 -8.35 13.18
CA ALA A 48 -10.64 -7.45 12.35
C ALA A 48 -10.12 -7.42 10.89
N LEU A 49 -8.79 -7.44 10.69
CA LEU A 49 -8.15 -7.46 9.37
C LEU A 49 -8.25 -8.80 8.63
N ARG A 50 -8.96 -9.78 9.19
CA ARG A 50 -9.33 -11.04 8.51
C ARG A 50 -10.83 -11.21 8.28
N ALA A 51 -11.64 -10.23 8.68
CA ALA A 51 -13.06 -10.23 8.36
C ALA A 51 -13.29 -10.22 6.84
N ASP A 52 -14.47 -10.63 6.41
CA ASP A 52 -14.79 -10.89 5.00
C ASP A 52 -14.56 -9.66 4.08
N ASP A 53 -14.55 -8.44 4.62
CA ASP A 53 -14.34 -7.19 3.88
C ASP A 53 -12.87 -6.74 3.82
N ALA A 54 -11.96 -7.35 4.57
CA ALA A 54 -10.56 -6.92 4.65
C ALA A 54 -9.82 -7.04 3.30
N ALA A 55 -10.13 -8.07 2.51
CA ALA A 55 -9.56 -8.25 1.18
C ALA A 55 -9.92 -7.07 0.25
N ALA A 56 -11.14 -6.54 0.36
CA ALA A 56 -11.58 -5.40 -0.44
C ALA A 56 -10.84 -4.11 -0.04
N ILE A 57 -10.53 -3.93 1.24
CA ILE A 57 -9.73 -2.80 1.73
C ILE A 57 -8.30 -2.88 1.16
N PHE A 58 -7.62 -4.02 1.34
CA PHE A 58 -6.23 -4.17 0.91
C PHE A 58 -6.04 -4.23 -0.62
N ALA A 59 -7.09 -4.57 -1.37
CA ALA A 59 -7.09 -4.47 -2.83
C ALA A 59 -7.45 -3.07 -3.36
N GLY A 60 -7.92 -2.16 -2.51
CA GLY A 60 -8.35 -0.82 -2.91
C GLY A 60 -9.78 -0.73 -3.47
N ASN A 61 -10.56 -1.82 -3.40
CA ASN A 61 -12.00 -1.80 -3.72
C ASN A 61 -12.81 -0.99 -2.71
N ALA A 62 -12.33 -0.97 -1.47
CA ALA A 62 -12.82 -0.15 -0.39
C ALA A 62 -11.65 0.62 0.22
N LEU A 63 -11.93 1.79 0.79
CA LEU A 63 -10.92 2.59 1.48
C LEU A 63 -11.30 2.72 2.96
N PRO A 64 -10.31 2.71 3.87
CA PRO A 64 -10.52 3.18 5.23
C PRO A 64 -11.10 4.60 5.21
N SER A 65 -11.96 4.92 6.18
CA SER A 65 -12.69 6.20 6.20
C SER A 65 -11.78 7.43 6.31
N ASP A 66 -10.57 7.24 6.81
CA ASP A 66 -9.55 8.26 7.04
C ASP A 66 -8.41 8.24 6.00
N ALA A 67 -8.50 7.41 4.96
CA ALA A 67 -7.50 7.35 3.89
C ALA A 67 -7.61 8.56 2.94
N GLN A 68 -6.46 9.09 2.51
CA GLN A 68 -6.35 10.12 1.48
C GLN A 68 -5.33 9.68 0.43
N PRO A 69 -5.73 8.83 -0.53
CA PRO A 69 -4.78 8.20 -1.42
C PRO A 69 -4.10 9.19 -2.37
N ILE A 70 -2.78 9.12 -2.45
CA ILE A 70 -1.95 9.90 -3.36
C ILE A 70 -1.03 9.01 -4.19
N ALA A 71 -0.69 9.47 -5.39
CA ALA A 71 0.42 8.96 -6.19
C ALA A 71 1.58 9.97 -6.15
N GLN A 72 2.76 9.55 -5.71
CA GLN A 72 3.92 10.42 -5.63
C GLN A 72 4.57 10.64 -7.00
N ALA A 73 5.07 11.85 -7.23
CA ALA A 73 5.84 12.20 -8.41
C ALA A 73 7.33 12.20 -8.05
N TYR A 74 8.15 11.54 -8.87
CA TYR A 74 9.60 11.54 -8.73
C TYR A 74 10.27 11.36 -10.09
N ALA A 75 11.59 11.56 -10.13
CA ALA A 75 12.45 11.31 -11.28
C ALA A 75 13.61 10.42 -10.84
N GLY A 76 14.44 9.97 -11.78
CA GLY A 76 15.58 9.13 -11.39
C GLY A 76 16.52 8.78 -12.53
N HIS A 77 17.73 8.38 -12.15
CA HIS A 77 18.67 7.78 -13.08
C HIS A 77 18.44 6.27 -13.13
N GLN A 78 18.13 5.73 -14.30
CA GLN A 78 17.99 4.29 -14.52
C GLN A 78 19.12 3.84 -15.45
N PHE A 79 19.98 2.93 -14.96
CA PHE A 79 21.14 2.42 -15.71
C PHE A 79 22.07 3.52 -16.26
N GLY A 80 22.23 4.61 -15.51
CA GLY A 80 23.07 5.76 -15.88
C GLY A 80 22.38 6.82 -16.76
N GLY A 81 21.20 6.54 -17.31
CA GLY A 81 20.40 7.52 -18.04
C GLY A 81 19.43 8.25 -17.14
N PHE A 82 19.29 9.57 -17.29
CA PHE A 82 18.31 10.35 -16.55
C PHE A 82 16.91 10.21 -17.17
N SER A 83 15.95 9.70 -16.40
CA SER A 83 14.52 9.79 -16.72
C SER A 83 13.91 10.98 -15.98
N PRO A 84 13.50 12.05 -16.69
CA PRO A 84 13.02 13.28 -16.07
C PRO A 84 11.64 13.12 -15.41
N GLN A 85 10.91 12.04 -15.70
CA GLN A 85 9.60 11.78 -15.13
C GLN A 85 9.40 10.29 -14.87
N LEU A 86 9.21 9.96 -13.60
CA LEU A 86 8.73 8.69 -13.09
C LEU A 86 7.55 9.00 -12.14
N GLY A 87 7.33 8.17 -11.14
CA GLY A 87 6.26 8.31 -10.17
C GLY A 87 5.67 6.96 -9.79
N ASP A 88 4.72 6.99 -8.86
CA ASP A 88 3.94 5.82 -8.45
C ASP A 88 2.95 5.39 -9.55
N GLY A 89 3.46 4.80 -10.63
CA GLY A 89 2.64 4.40 -11.78
C GLY A 89 1.74 3.17 -11.52
N ARG A 90 1.89 2.50 -10.37
CA ARG A 90 1.16 1.28 -9.99
C ARG A 90 0.99 1.13 -8.48
N ALA A 91 1.11 2.21 -7.74
CA ALA A 91 1.03 2.22 -6.29
C ALA A 91 0.30 3.49 -5.84
N LEU A 92 -0.25 3.44 -4.63
CA LEU A 92 -0.81 4.60 -3.95
C LEU A 92 -0.40 4.56 -2.49
N MET A 93 -0.05 5.71 -1.94
CA MET A 93 0.11 5.90 -0.51
C MET A 93 -1.25 6.25 0.07
N LEU A 94 -1.77 5.41 0.97
CA LEU A 94 -3.10 5.59 1.57
C LEU A 94 -3.11 6.58 2.74
N GLY A 95 -1.97 6.70 3.43
CA GLY A 95 -1.77 7.52 4.61
C GLY A 95 -0.56 7.04 5.42
N GLU A 96 -0.27 7.74 6.50
CA GLU A 96 0.87 7.50 7.40
C GLU A 96 0.34 7.03 8.75
N VAL A 97 0.85 5.91 9.27
CA VAL A 97 0.49 5.44 10.62
C VAL A 97 1.51 5.99 11.60
N VAL A 98 1.08 6.84 12.54
CA VAL A 98 1.96 7.40 13.56
C VAL A 98 2.06 6.45 14.74
N VAL A 99 3.19 5.74 14.85
CA VAL A 99 3.51 4.84 15.95
C VAL A 99 4.54 5.47 16.89
N ARG A 100 4.48 5.15 18.19
CA ARG A 100 5.41 5.69 19.20
C ARG A 100 6.72 4.90 19.29
N ASP A 101 6.71 3.63 18.88
CA ASP A 101 7.84 2.71 19.00
C ASP A 101 8.42 2.35 17.63
N GLY A 102 9.75 2.23 17.56
CA GLY A 102 10.48 1.89 16.34
C GLY A 102 10.11 0.51 15.80
N LEU A 103 9.88 0.42 14.50
CA LEU A 103 9.20 -0.69 13.83
C LEU A 103 10.11 -1.88 13.46
N HIS A 104 11.11 -2.25 14.26
CA HIS A 104 11.95 -3.38 13.85
C HIS A 104 12.61 -4.21 14.96
N ALA A 105 12.34 -5.52 14.95
CA ALA A 105 12.87 -6.51 15.88
C ALA A 105 14.34 -6.91 15.63
N LEU A 106 14.89 -6.69 14.42
CA LEU A 106 16.24 -7.16 14.03
C LEU A 106 17.23 -6.02 13.70
N GLY A 107 16.85 -4.74 13.91
CA GLY A 107 17.70 -3.57 13.64
C GLY A 107 18.07 -3.26 12.17
N ILE A 108 17.62 -4.05 11.18
CA ILE A 108 17.85 -3.82 9.74
C ILE A 108 16.68 -3.01 9.11
N PRO A 109 16.90 -1.79 8.58
CA PRO A 109 15.86 -1.02 7.92
C PRO A 109 15.35 -1.72 6.65
N THR A 110 14.04 -1.94 6.55
CA THR A 110 13.41 -2.53 5.36
C THR A 110 11.93 -2.16 5.26
N THR A 111 11.41 -2.06 4.03
CA THR A 111 9.96 -2.01 3.78
C THR A 111 9.36 -3.38 4.08
N ARG A 112 8.21 -3.41 4.75
CA ARG A 112 7.55 -4.63 5.20
C ARG A 112 6.20 -4.80 4.52
N ALA A 113 5.82 -6.05 4.27
CA ALA A 113 4.50 -6.38 3.73
C ALA A 113 3.50 -6.64 4.86
N LEU A 114 2.40 -5.89 4.87
CA LEU A 114 1.27 -6.08 5.79
C LEU A 114 0.31 -7.14 5.27
N ALA A 115 -0.08 -7.08 4.00
CA ALA A 115 -1.03 -8.00 3.41
C ALA A 115 -0.73 -8.22 1.92
N GLY A 116 -1.10 -9.40 1.42
CA GLY A 116 -1.11 -9.70 -0.01
C GLY A 116 -2.49 -10.17 -0.43
N VAL A 117 -2.99 -9.66 -1.56
CA VAL A 117 -4.34 -9.94 -2.04
C VAL A 117 -4.28 -10.35 -3.51
N ALA A 118 -4.90 -11.47 -3.87
CA ALA A 118 -5.12 -11.83 -5.27
C ALA A 118 -6.28 -10.99 -5.83
N THR A 119 -6.15 -10.52 -7.06
CA THR A 119 -7.14 -9.60 -7.67
C THR A 119 -8.23 -10.33 -8.45
N GLY A 120 -7.94 -11.55 -8.90
CA GLY A 120 -8.78 -12.28 -9.85
C GLY A 120 -8.62 -11.80 -11.30
N GLU A 121 -7.74 -10.83 -11.56
CA GLU A 121 -7.39 -10.37 -12.90
C GLU A 121 -6.17 -11.12 -13.44
N PRO A 122 -6.18 -11.54 -14.71
CA PRO A 122 -4.96 -11.93 -15.39
C PRO A 122 -4.14 -10.69 -15.77
N VAL A 123 -2.82 -10.77 -15.60
CA VAL A 123 -1.86 -9.73 -16.00
C VAL A 123 -0.91 -10.35 -17.01
N PHE A 124 -0.83 -9.74 -18.19
CA PHE A 124 0.08 -10.19 -19.23
C PHE A 124 1.53 -9.81 -18.89
N ARG A 125 2.43 -10.80 -18.99
CA ARG A 125 3.88 -10.69 -18.79
C ARG A 125 4.59 -11.43 -19.91
N ASP A 126 5.91 -11.35 -19.95
CA ASP A 126 6.73 -12.04 -20.97
C ASP A 126 6.55 -13.57 -20.95
N THR A 127 6.18 -14.14 -19.78
CA THR A 127 5.90 -15.56 -19.60
C THR A 127 4.47 -15.98 -19.97
N GLY A 128 3.60 -15.02 -20.33
CA GLY A 128 2.18 -15.25 -20.63
C GLY A 128 1.24 -14.57 -19.64
N MET A 129 0.04 -15.14 -19.48
CA MET A 129 -0.96 -14.64 -18.53
C MET A 129 -0.63 -15.12 -17.12
N GLU A 130 -0.41 -14.18 -16.20
CA GLU A 130 -0.10 -14.45 -14.79
C GLU A 130 -1.22 -13.94 -13.86
N PRO A 131 -1.41 -14.51 -12.66
CA PRO A 131 -2.36 -13.97 -11.69
C PRO A 131 -1.96 -12.59 -11.18
N GLY A 132 -2.90 -11.64 -11.19
CA GLY A 132 -2.74 -10.32 -10.58
C GLY A 132 -2.81 -10.37 -9.05
N ALA A 133 -2.02 -9.51 -8.42
CA ALA A 133 -1.99 -9.34 -6.98
C ALA A 133 -1.69 -7.89 -6.58
N VAL A 134 -2.18 -7.50 -5.40
CA VAL A 134 -1.85 -6.24 -4.72
C VAL A 134 -1.09 -6.56 -3.44
N LEU A 135 -0.05 -5.78 -3.14
CA LEU A 135 0.74 -5.87 -1.92
C LEU A 135 0.58 -4.58 -1.11
N THR A 136 0.17 -4.69 0.15
CA THR A 136 0.14 -3.57 1.09
C THR A 136 1.50 -3.45 1.77
N CYS A 137 2.26 -2.42 1.42
CA CYS A 137 3.60 -2.15 1.95
C CYS A 137 3.56 -1.11 3.07
N VAL A 138 4.47 -1.24 4.02
CA VAL A 138 4.67 -0.33 5.16
C VAL A 138 6.16 -0.03 5.27
N ALA A 139 6.51 1.25 5.35
CA ALA A 139 7.88 1.71 5.51
C ALA A 139 7.96 2.68 6.70
N SER A 140 9.12 2.72 7.36
CA SER A 140 9.41 3.53 8.56
C SER A 140 10.85 4.00 8.56
#